data_AF-F4CTI7-F1
#
_entry.id   AF-F4CTI7-F1
#
_cell.length_a   1.000
_cell.length_b   1.000
_cell.length_c   1.000
_cell.angle_alpha   90.00
_cell.angle_beta   90.00
_cell.angle_gamma   90.00
#
_symmetry.space_group_name_H-M   'P 1'
#
loop_
_entity.id
_entity.type
_entity.pdbx_description
1 polymer ?
#
loop_
_entity_poly.entity_id
_entity_poly.type
_entity_poly.pdbx_seq_one_letter_code
_entity_poly.pdbx_strand_id
1 'polypeptide(L)'
;MTPPSSTSPGAPTSPTVPASAPPQPPAHAFSRRSLLRGVGLGAATVAVAGTGLLGYRVYDSAVLDPGGGPAFAPWRDWRSVPGPLGAVAAAVLAASPHNTQPWSFEIGPAGIDVFADPARTTGTVDPYSRERDVGLGCAVENLVIGCGPRGLAPSVELLPDGAGGARVAHVALVAAAPRTDPLHDVIDRRHTNRGPFLTGPVDVSALAVPPPPGLALHWITDPQPRAALGTLLVDAAEALCRDEQQSIDNFAWFRATNDEVQRHRDGLVLDGQGLSPVELGVAKLLPASSRTAGDRFWIDRTRDVHTATAAAYGVITVADPDDRRIRLDAGRLLQRVHLRATLAGIGLHHMNQVTERIDREAATGATPTFGPRFAALLPAGGHPLLTFRVGRPVRDGRPTPRRSVAMVAAVTS
;
A
#
# COMPACT_ATOMS: atom_id res chain seq x y z
N MET A 1 -61.81 14.01 41.93
CA MET A 1 -60.94 12.98 41.33
C MET A 1 -59.72 12.87 42.24
N THR A 2 -59.82 12.08 43.32
CA THR A 2 -59.26 10.72 43.52
C THR A 2 -57.72 10.67 43.62
N PRO A 3 -57.15 9.88 44.57
CA PRO A 3 -56.06 10.31 45.45
C PRO A 3 -54.74 9.50 45.21
N PRO A 4 -53.70 9.61 46.07
CA PRO A 4 -52.33 9.13 45.80
C PRO A 4 -51.95 7.78 46.47
N SER A 5 -50.67 7.39 46.29
CA SER A 5 -49.79 6.62 47.20
C SER A 5 -49.76 5.07 47.25
N SER A 6 -48.56 4.59 47.67
CA SER A 6 -48.11 3.27 48.19
C SER A 6 -47.60 2.24 47.15
N THR A 7 -46.33 1.78 47.10
CA THR A 7 -45.36 1.14 48.04
C THR A 7 -45.53 -0.38 48.26
N SER A 8 -44.57 -1.15 47.68
CA SER A 8 -43.87 -2.36 48.22
C SER A 8 -44.67 -3.65 48.54
N PRO A 9 -44.05 -4.82 48.89
CA PRO A 9 -42.74 -5.44 48.56
C PRO A 9 -42.83 -6.99 48.30
N GLY A 10 -41.67 -7.64 48.01
CA GLY A 10 -41.35 -9.05 48.36
C GLY A 10 -41.73 -10.14 47.34
N ALA A 11 -40.78 -10.82 46.66
CA ALA A 11 -40.00 -12.02 47.06
C ALA A 11 -40.82 -13.35 47.09
N PRO A 12 -40.26 -14.57 46.86
CA PRO A 12 -38.85 -14.97 46.73
C PRO A 12 -38.50 -15.92 45.55
N THR A 13 -37.20 -16.13 45.41
CA THR A 13 -36.43 -17.05 44.55
C THR A 13 -36.63 -18.55 44.87
N SER A 14 -36.43 -19.44 43.88
CA SER A 14 -35.51 -20.62 43.86
C SER A 14 -35.90 -21.60 42.72
N PRO A 15 -35.09 -22.62 42.38
CA PRO A 15 -33.88 -22.52 41.57
C PRO A 15 -33.98 -23.41 40.31
N THR A 16 -33.38 -23.02 39.19
CA THR A 16 -33.18 -23.96 38.07
C THR A 16 -31.69 -24.25 37.95
N VAL A 17 -31.40 -25.53 38.22
CA VAL A 17 -30.10 -26.19 38.23
C VAL A 17 -29.35 -25.96 36.90
N PRO A 18 -28.04 -25.64 36.92
CA PRO A 18 -27.25 -25.47 35.71
C PRO A 18 -27.02 -26.82 35.03
N ALA A 19 -27.29 -26.85 33.72
CA ALA A 19 -26.96 -27.99 32.86
C ALA A 19 -25.45 -28.25 32.88
N SER A 20 -25.09 -29.49 33.18
CA SER A 20 -23.74 -30.05 33.24
C SER A 20 -22.95 -29.80 31.96
N ALA A 21 -21.74 -29.25 32.10
CA ALA A 21 -20.78 -29.06 31.03
C ALA A 21 -20.28 -30.42 30.49
N PRO A 22 -20.06 -30.56 29.17
CA PRO A 22 -19.53 -31.79 28.58
C PRO A 22 -18.06 -32.04 28.99
N PRO A 23 -17.61 -33.31 29.03
CA PRO A 23 -16.33 -33.70 29.60
C PRO A 23 -15.12 -33.11 28.85
N GLN A 24 -14.16 -32.62 29.62
CA GLN A 24 -12.87 -32.10 29.13
C GLN A 24 -11.99 -33.26 28.62
N PRO A 25 -11.37 -33.16 27.43
CA PRO A 25 -10.41 -34.15 26.95
C PRO A 25 -9.09 -34.09 27.76
N PRO A 26 -8.34 -35.20 27.86
CA PRO A 26 -7.24 -35.32 28.79
C PRO A 26 -6.09 -34.35 28.50
N ALA A 27 -5.52 -33.79 29.58
CA ALA A 27 -4.33 -32.96 29.55
C ALA A 27 -3.11 -33.81 29.15
N HIS A 28 -2.68 -33.70 27.89
CA HIS A 28 -1.39 -34.24 27.47
C HIS A 28 -0.26 -33.33 27.97
N ALA A 29 0.28 -33.65 29.15
CA ALA A 29 1.51 -33.07 29.65
C ALA A 29 2.69 -33.58 28.81
N PHE A 30 3.07 -32.83 27.77
CA PHE A 30 4.33 -33.07 27.08
C PHE A 30 5.49 -32.55 27.97
N SER A 31 6.12 -33.48 28.66
CA SER A 31 7.39 -33.25 29.36
C SER A 31 8.49 -32.91 28.34
N ARG A 32 9.19 -31.80 28.54
CA ARG A 32 10.30 -31.29 27.69
C ARG A 32 11.49 -32.26 27.54
N ARG A 33 11.46 -33.45 28.13
CA ARG A 33 12.56 -34.41 28.15
C ARG A 33 12.48 -35.51 27.11
N SER A 34 11.34 -35.70 26.43
CA SER A 34 11.18 -36.71 25.37
C SER A 34 11.43 -36.19 23.95
N LEU A 35 11.54 -34.88 23.74
CA LEU A 35 11.81 -34.28 22.41
C LEU A 35 13.31 -34.33 22.01
N LEU A 36 14.22 -34.54 22.97
CA LEU A 36 15.67 -34.43 22.76
C LEU A 36 16.39 -35.76 22.45
N ARG A 37 15.67 -36.86 22.20
CA ARG A 37 16.28 -38.14 21.79
C ARG A 37 16.07 -38.49 20.31
N GLY A 38 15.48 -37.61 19.51
CA GLY A 38 15.17 -37.86 18.09
C GLY A 38 15.90 -36.94 17.10
N VAL A 39 17.13 -36.50 17.39
CA VAL A 39 17.93 -35.65 16.45
C VAL A 39 19.08 -36.45 15.80
N GLY A 40 19.20 -37.74 16.09
CA GLY A 40 20.19 -38.61 15.46
C GLY A 40 19.56 -39.55 14.42
N LEU A 41 19.91 -39.32 13.15
CA LEU A 41 19.65 -40.16 11.96
C LEU A 41 18.22 -40.18 11.41
N GLY A 42 18.09 -39.78 10.14
CA GLY A 42 17.02 -40.21 9.25
C GLY A 42 16.06 -39.11 8.83
N ALA A 43 16.18 -38.67 7.59
CA ALA A 43 15.06 -38.10 6.86
C ALA A 43 13.86 -39.08 6.90
N ALA A 44 12.65 -38.51 6.98
CA ALA A 44 11.36 -39.19 7.01
C ALA A 44 10.98 -39.88 8.34
N THR A 45 10.21 -39.18 9.18
CA THR A 45 8.79 -39.48 9.47
C THR A 45 8.35 -38.63 10.67
N VAL A 46 7.72 -37.48 10.43
CA VAL A 46 6.98 -36.72 11.47
C VAL A 46 5.50 -37.06 11.33
N ALA A 47 4.88 -37.38 12.48
CA ALA A 47 3.55 -37.93 12.65
C ALA A 47 2.45 -37.30 11.77
N VAL A 48 1.68 -38.19 11.14
CA VAL A 48 0.75 -37.99 10.00
C VAL A 48 -0.52 -37.18 10.29
N ALA A 49 -0.75 -36.69 11.51
CA ALA A 49 -1.92 -35.82 11.78
C ALA A 49 -1.62 -34.31 11.64
N GLY A 50 -0.36 -33.87 11.83
CA GLY A 50 0.04 -32.46 11.77
C GLY A 50 0.77 -32.06 10.49
N THR A 51 1.32 -33.02 9.75
CA THR A 51 2.08 -32.80 8.51
C THR A 51 1.21 -32.44 7.31
N GLY A 52 -0.05 -32.88 7.27
CA GLY A 52 -0.98 -32.48 6.21
C GLY A 52 -1.31 -30.99 6.23
N LEU A 53 -1.65 -30.44 7.41
CA LEU A 53 -2.00 -29.02 7.56
C LEU A 53 -0.77 -28.10 7.43
N LEU A 54 0.37 -28.49 8.01
CA LEU A 54 1.63 -27.75 7.87
C LEU A 54 2.19 -27.85 6.44
N GLY A 55 2.11 -29.03 5.81
CA GLY A 55 2.53 -29.23 4.42
C GLY A 55 1.65 -28.47 3.43
N TYR A 56 0.32 -28.53 3.62
CA TYR A 56 -0.63 -27.70 2.86
C TYR A 56 -0.35 -26.22 3.04
N ARG A 57 -0.14 -25.74 4.27
CA ARG A 57 0.19 -24.32 4.50
C ARG A 57 1.53 -23.93 3.90
N VAL A 58 2.57 -24.77 3.95
CA VAL A 58 3.86 -24.49 3.31
C VAL A 58 3.69 -24.32 1.79
N TYR A 59 2.83 -25.13 1.16
CA TYR A 59 2.49 -25.01 -0.25
C TYR A 59 1.60 -23.77 -0.54
N ASP A 60 0.50 -23.59 0.19
CA ASP A 60 -0.52 -22.55 -0.01
C ASP A 60 -0.07 -21.13 0.38
N SER A 61 0.92 -21.00 1.27
CA SER A 61 1.47 -19.68 1.65
C SER A 61 2.69 -19.24 0.82
N ALA A 62 3.10 -20.06 -0.16
CA ALA A 62 4.30 -19.86 -0.97
C ALA A 62 5.53 -19.49 -0.09
N VAL A 63 5.69 -20.18 1.04
CA VAL A 63 6.83 -19.95 1.96
C VAL A 63 8.17 -20.24 1.25
N LEU A 64 8.17 -21.20 0.31
CA LEU A 64 9.35 -21.64 -0.42
C LEU A 64 9.59 -20.91 -1.75
N ASP A 65 8.57 -20.22 -2.30
CA ASP A 65 8.69 -19.39 -3.51
C ASP A 65 7.97 -18.03 -3.34
N PRO A 66 8.39 -17.20 -2.37
CA PRO A 66 7.80 -15.88 -2.17
C PRO A 66 8.07 -14.99 -3.39
N GLY A 67 7.00 -14.55 -4.06
CA GLY A 67 7.12 -13.79 -5.32
C GLY A 67 7.13 -14.64 -6.59
N GLY A 68 6.80 -15.94 -6.47
CA GLY A 68 6.57 -16.84 -7.58
C GLY A 68 5.23 -16.63 -8.30
N GLY A 69 5.14 -17.12 -9.54
CA GLY A 69 3.89 -17.20 -10.30
C GLY A 69 3.49 -15.95 -11.11
N PRO A 70 2.37 -16.04 -11.84
CA PRO A 70 1.91 -15.00 -12.78
C PRO A 70 1.66 -13.62 -12.17
N ALA A 71 1.31 -13.55 -10.88
CA ALA A 71 1.14 -12.27 -10.17
C ALA A 71 2.43 -11.43 -10.12
N PHE A 72 3.60 -12.04 -10.23
CA PHE A 72 4.89 -11.35 -10.09
C PHE A 72 5.70 -11.33 -11.39
N ALA A 73 5.24 -12.04 -12.42
CA ALA A 73 5.84 -12.03 -13.76
C ALA A 73 6.07 -10.61 -14.32
N PRO A 74 5.17 -9.62 -14.13
CA PRO A 74 5.41 -8.26 -14.61
C PRO A 74 6.72 -7.62 -14.10
N TRP A 75 7.19 -7.97 -12.89
CA TRP A 75 8.46 -7.45 -12.37
C TRP A 75 9.68 -7.94 -13.15
N ARG A 76 9.59 -9.12 -13.77
CA ARG A 76 10.68 -9.76 -14.49
C ARG A 76 10.65 -9.46 -15.99
N ASP A 77 9.45 -9.51 -16.56
CA ASP A 77 9.32 -9.66 -18.02
C ASP A 77 9.13 -8.31 -18.75
N TRP A 78 8.76 -7.24 -18.03
CA TRP A 78 8.33 -5.97 -18.63
C TRP A 78 9.34 -5.37 -19.62
N ARG A 79 10.65 -5.52 -19.38
CA ARG A 79 11.71 -5.00 -20.28
C ARG A 79 11.72 -5.65 -21.64
N SER A 80 11.35 -6.93 -21.71
CA SER A 80 11.37 -7.71 -22.95
C SER A 80 10.21 -7.37 -23.89
N VAL A 81 9.17 -6.72 -23.38
CA VAL A 81 7.98 -6.35 -24.17
C VAL A 81 8.31 -5.14 -25.05
N PRO A 82 8.19 -5.25 -26.38
CA PRO A 82 8.54 -4.18 -27.31
C PRO A 82 7.42 -3.13 -27.46
N GLY A 83 7.77 -2.00 -28.06
CA GLY A 83 6.80 -1.00 -28.54
C GLY A 83 5.86 -0.43 -27.47
N PRO A 84 4.67 0.05 -27.86
CA PRO A 84 3.70 0.65 -26.94
C PRO A 84 3.26 -0.28 -25.80
N LEU A 85 3.10 -1.58 -26.08
CA LEU A 85 2.77 -2.58 -25.06
C LEU A 85 3.83 -2.65 -23.95
N GLY A 86 5.10 -2.48 -24.29
CA GLY A 86 6.16 -2.46 -23.30
C GLY A 86 6.22 -1.18 -22.47
N ALA A 87 5.79 -0.04 -23.03
CA ALA A 87 5.58 1.17 -22.24
C ALA A 87 4.46 0.97 -21.21
N VAL A 88 3.37 0.30 -21.60
CA VAL A 88 2.31 -0.11 -20.65
C VAL A 88 2.83 -1.12 -19.61
N ALA A 89 3.71 -2.04 -19.98
CA ALA A 89 4.34 -2.96 -19.04
C ALA A 89 5.13 -2.21 -17.94
N ALA A 90 5.79 -1.10 -18.28
CA ALA A 90 6.43 -0.22 -17.29
C ALA A 90 5.39 0.49 -16.39
N ALA A 91 4.29 0.97 -16.97
CA ALA A 91 3.18 1.62 -16.27
C ALA A 91 2.57 0.73 -15.18
N VAL A 92 2.38 -0.56 -15.49
CA VAL A 92 1.87 -1.57 -14.55
C VAL A 92 2.69 -1.65 -13.26
N LEU A 93 3.99 -1.37 -13.29
CA LEU A 93 4.88 -1.44 -12.12
C LEU A 93 4.81 -0.21 -11.20
N ALA A 94 3.99 0.79 -11.54
CA ALA A 94 3.82 2.00 -10.74
C ALA A 94 3.27 1.73 -9.32
N ALA A 95 3.45 2.72 -8.45
CA ALA A 95 2.78 2.77 -7.16
C ALA A 95 1.29 3.12 -7.34
N SER A 96 0.45 2.58 -6.47
CA SER A 96 -0.98 2.93 -6.35
C SER A 96 -1.43 2.73 -4.90
N PRO A 97 -2.46 3.47 -4.42
CA PRO A 97 -3.02 3.24 -3.09
C PRO A 97 -3.43 1.79 -2.96
N HIS A 98 -3.08 1.15 -1.84
CA HIS A 98 -3.37 -0.26 -1.53
C HIS A 98 -3.00 -1.27 -2.61
N ASN A 99 -2.14 -0.89 -3.57
CA ASN A 99 -1.90 -1.66 -4.79
C ASN A 99 -3.19 -1.98 -5.58
N THR A 100 -4.17 -1.07 -5.56
CA THR A 100 -5.42 -1.18 -6.32
C THR A 100 -5.18 -1.18 -7.81
N GLN A 101 -4.09 -0.57 -8.29
CA GLN A 101 -3.75 -0.45 -9.71
C GLN A 101 -4.94 0.10 -10.51
N PRO A 102 -5.42 1.33 -10.26
CA PRO A 102 -6.75 1.76 -10.71
C PRO A 102 -6.79 2.23 -12.18
N TRP A 103 -6.05 1.56 -13.06
CA TRP A 103 -5.85 1.94 -14.45
C TRP A 103 -6.32 0.88 -15.45
N SER A 104 -6.74 1.34 -16.62
CA SER A 104 -6.78 0.58 -17.87
C SER A 104 -6.17 1.41 -19.00
N PHE A 105 -5.78 0.74 -20.07
CA PHE A 105 -5.07 1.31 -21.21
C PHE A 105 -5.74 0.89 -22.51
N GLU A 106 -5.83 1.82 -23.45
CA GLU A 106 -6.16 1.51 -24.84
C GLU A 106 -4.99 1.94 -25.72
N ILE A 107 -4.50 1.02 -26.53
CA ILE A 107 -3.34 1.21 -27.40
C ILE A 107 -3.85 1.28 -28.83
N GLY A 108 -3.74 2.45 -29.44
CA GLY A 108 -4.15 2.68 -30.83
C GLY A 108 -3.03 3.28 -31.69
N PRO A 109 -3.32 3.60 -32.96
CA PRO A 109 -2.34 4.16 -33.88
C PRO A 109 -1.86 5.56 -33.49
N ALA A 110 -2.70 6.34 -32.78
CA ALA A 110 -2.37 7.70 -32.34
C ALA A 110 -1.53 7.74 -31.04
N GLY A 111 -1.50 6.65 -30.27
CA GLY A 111 -0.86 6.64 -28.96
C GLY A 111 -1.52 5.67 -27.97
N ILE A 112 -1.35 5.98 -26.68
CA ILE A 112 -1.93 5.21 -25.58
C ILE A 112 -2.87 6.12 -24.78
N ASP A 113 -4.14 5.74 -24.69
CA ASP A 113 -5.08 6.35 -23.77
C ASP A 113 -5.03 5.64 -22.41
N VAL A 114 -5.05 6.41 -21.33
CA VAL A 114 -5.04 5.93 -19.95
C VAL A 114 -6.36 6.31 -19.30
N PHE A 115 -7.04 5.33 -18.70
CA PHE A 115 -8.33 5.51 -18.06
C PHE A 115 -8.27 5.18 -16.58
N ALA A 116 -9.08 5.89 -15.79
CA ALA A 116 -9.36 5.48 -14.41
C ALA A 116 -10.35 4.32 -14.41
N ASP A 117 -10.00 3.20 -13.78
CA ASP A 117 -10.91 2.07 -13.58
C ASP A 117 -11.87 2.42 -12.42
N PRO A 118 -13.17 2.65 -12.68
CA PRO A 118 -14.11 3.07 -11.65
C PRO A 118 -14.42 1.96 -10.63
N ALA A 119 -14.15 0.70 -10.95
CA ALA A 119 -14.40 -0.42 -10.03
C ALA A 119 -13.28 -0.58 -8.98
N ARG A 120 -12.16 0.13 -9.14
CA ARG A 120 -10.97 0.00 -8.28
C ARG A 120 -10.84 1.17 -7.31
N THR A 121 -11.74 1.22 -6.34
CA THR A 121 -11.79 2.24 -5.29
C THR A 121 -11.36 1.68 -3.92
N THR A 122 -10.94 2.55 -3.02
CA THR A 122 -10.67 2.22 -1.60
C THR A 122 -11.80 2.72 -0.68
N GLY A 123 -12.99 2.95 -1.24
CA GLY A 123 -14.17 3.35 -0.48
C GLY A 123 -13.96 4.62 0.36
N THR A 124 -14.29 4.51 1.64
CA THR A 124 -14.18 5.61 2.62
C THR A 124 -12.75 5.98 3.00
N VAL A 125 -11.73 5.23 2.56
CA VAL A 125 -10.32 5.62 2.71
C VAL A 125 -9.94 6.75 1.76
N ASP A 126 -10.48 6.75 0.54
CA ASP A 126 -10.23 7.79 -0.48
C ASP A 126 -11.56 8.31 -1.07
N PRO A 127 -12.41 8.97 -0.25
CA PRO A 127 -13.77 9.34 -0.66
C PRO A 127 -13.80 10.34 -1.84
N TYR A 128 -12.71 11.07 -2.05
CA TYR A 128 -12.58 12.05 -3.13
C TYR A 128 -11.70 11.57 -4.30
N SER A 129 -11.28 10.29 -4.30
CA SER A 129 -10.39 9.72 -5.34
C SER A 129 -9.03 10.42 -5.47
N ARG A 130 -8.57 11.13 -4.43
CA ARG A 130 -7.31 11.86 -4.39
C ARG A 130 -6.13 10.91 -4.62
N GLU A 131 -6.08 9.81 -3.89
CA GLU A 131 -4.98 8.85 -4.00
C GLU A 131 -5.07 8.02 -5.27
N ARG A 132 -6.28 7.75 -5.74
CA ARG A 132 -6.51 7.11 -7.03
C ARG A 132 -5.89 7.93 -8.16
N ASP A 133 -6.18 9.23 -8.23
CA ASP A 133 -5.64 10.12 -9.26
C ASP A 133 -4.11 10.25 -9.15
N VAL A 134 -3.56 10.29 -7.94
CA VAL A 134 -2.10 10.25 -7.72
C VAL A 134 -1.49 8.93 -8.22
N GLY A 135 -2.12 7.79 -7.95
CA GLY A 135 -1.68 6.49 -8.45
C GLY A 135 -1.71 6.43 -9.99
N LEU A 136 -2.72 7.02 -10.62
CA LEU A 136 -2.81 7.16 -12.07
C LEU A 136 -1.68 8.02 -12.63
N GLY A 137 -1.34 9.12 -11.97
CA GLY A 137 -0.16 9.94 -12.29
C GLY A 137 1.14 9.13 -12.22
N CYS A 138 1.28 8.26 -11.21
CA CYS A 138 2.44 7.37 -11.12
C CYS A 138 2.53 6.41 -12.33
N ALA A 139 1.39 5.86 -12.77
CA ALA A 139 1.34 4.98 -13.95
C ALA A 139 1.69 5.72 -15.25
N VAL A 140 1.15 6.92 -15.44
CA VAL A 140 1.49 7.79 -16.59
C VAL A 140 2.98 8.08 -16.64
N GLU A 141 3.61 8.40 -15.51
CA GLU A 141 5.04 8.70 -15.49
C GLU A 141 5.91 7.49 -15.84
N ASN A 142 5.58 6.32 -15.30
CA ASN A 142 6.26 5.08 -15.68
C ASN A 142 6.08 4.76 -17.16
N LEU A 143 4.90 5.00 -17.73
CA LEU A 143 4.62 4.82 -19.15
C LEU A 143 5.57 5.68 -19.98
N VAL A 144 5.66 6.98 -19.66
CA VAL A 144 6.55 7.94 -20.33
C VAL A 144 8.01 7.50 -20.25
N ILE A 145 8.49 7.10 -19.07
CA ILE A 145 9.85 6.60 -18.88
C ILE A 145 10.07 5.30 -19.68
N GLY A 146 9.05 4.44 -19.77
CA GLY A 146 9.05 3.21 -20.56
C GLY A 146 9.17 3.42 -22.07
N CYS A 147 8.79 4.58 -22.61
CA CYS A 147 8.83 4.85 -24.05
C CYS A 147 10.26 4.98 -24.61
N GLY A 148 11.16 5.66 -23.89
CA GLY A 148 12.49 6.03 -24.39
C GLY A 148 13.33 4.84 -24.90
N PRO A 149 13.55 3.79 -24.09
CA PRO A 149 14.31 2.60 -24.52
C PRO A 149 13.68 1.81 -25.66
N ARG A 150 12.42 2.10 -26.00
CA ARG A 150 11.64 1.45 -27.06
C ARG A 150 11.61 2.25 -28.35
N GLY A 151 12.38 3.36 -28.44
CA GLY A 151 12.40 4.23 -29.61
C GLY A 151 11.09 5.00 -29.79
N LEU A 152 10.44 5.37 -28.69
CA LEU A 152 9.19 6.13 -28.69
C LEU A 152 9.41 7.45 -27.96
N ALA A 153 9.05 8.55 -28.61
CA ALA A 153 8.96 9.88 -28.00
C ALA A 153 7.51 10.14 -27.58
N PRO A 154 7.20 10.18 -26.27
CA PRO A 154 5.85 10.43 -25.78
C PRO A 154 5.56 11.93 -25.65
N SER A 155 4.33 12.34 -25.96
CA SER A 155 3.74 13.62 -25.57
C SER A 155 2.48 13.36 -24.75
N VAL A 156 2.40 13.92 -23.54
CA VAL A 156 1.30 13.67 -22.60
C VAL A 156 0.33 14.84 -22.60
N GLU A 157 -0.93 14.54 -22.87
CA GLU A 157 -2.08 15.40 -22.60
C GLU A 157 -2.85 14.82 -21.42
N LEU A 158 -2.92 15.55 -20.30
CA LEU A 158 -3.70 15.13 -19.13
C LEU A 158 -5.13 15.63 -19.25
N LEU A 159 -6.08 14.76 -18.88
CA LEU A 159 -7.52 15.04 -18.87
C LEU A 159 -8.02 15.62 -20.22
N PRO A 160 -7.77 14.93 -21.36
CA PRO A 160 -8.16 15.42 -22.69
C PRO A 160 -9.68 15.65 -22.83
N ASP A 161 -10.49 14.95 -22.03
CA ASP A 161 -11.95 15.07 -21.99
C ASP A 161 -12.44 15.98 -20.84
N GLY A 162 -11.53 16.74 -20.23
CA GLY A 162 -11.79 17.59 -19.07
C GLY A 162 -11.75 16.85 -17.72
N ALA A 163 -11.89 17.60 -16.62
CA ALA A 163 -11.70 17.08 -15.25
C ALA A 163 -12.65 15.94 -14.86
N GLY A 164 -13.86 15.90 -15.43
CA GLY A 164 -14.84 14.83 -15.20
C GLY A 164 -14.68 13.60 -16.11
N GLY A 165 -13.76 13.65 -17.08
CA GLY A 165 -13.58 12.57 -18.06
C GLY A 165 -13.04 11.27 -17.45
N ALA A 166 -13.43 10.13 -18.02
CA ALA A 166 -12.89 8.82 -17.63
C ALA A 166 -11.43 8.64 -18.07
N ARG A 167 -11.08 9.23 -19.22
CA ARG A 167 -9.72 9.28 -19.74
C ARG A 167 -8.90 10.30 -18.97
N VAL A 168 -7.85 9.83 -18.31
CA VAL A 168 -6.98 10.66 -17.46
C VAL A 168 -5.77 11.18 -18.20
N ALA A 169 -5.34 10.48 -19.25
CA ALA A 169 -4.29 10.95 -20.13
C ALA A 169 -4.45 10.38 -21.55
N HIS A 170 -4.05 11.16 -22.53
CA HIS A 170 -3.67 10.68 -23.85
C HIS A 170 -2.14 10.82 -23.99
N VAL A 171 -1.46 9.74 -24.37
CA VAL A 171 -0.02 9.74 -24.61
C VAL A 171 0.23 9.49 -26.08
N ALA A 172 0.38 10.57 -26.85
CA ALA A 172 0.74 10.49 -28.26
C ALA A 172 2.18 9.95 -28.39
N LEU A 173 2.39 9.03 -29.33
CA LEU A 173 3.68 8.36 -29.52
C LEU A 173 4.20 8.61 -30.93
N VAL A 174 5.44 9.11 -31.01
CA VAL A 174 6.15 9.26 -32.28
C VAL A 174 7.40 8.38 -32.26
N ALA A 175 7.73 7.76 -33.40
CA ALA A 175 8.97 7.01 -33.53
C ALA A 175 10.18 7.94 -33.34
N ALA A 176 11.15 7.49 -32.56
CA ALA A 176 12.37 8.23 -32.23
C ALA A 176 13.54 7.27 -32.04
N ALA A 177 14.77 7.81 -32.00
CA ALA A 177 15.93 7.02 -31.62
C ALA A 177 15.78 6.51 -30.16
N PRO A 178 16.07 5.23 -29.87
CA PRO A 178 16.05 4.73 -28.50
C PRO A 178 16.95 5.57 -27.58
N ARG A 179 16.41 5.95 -26.42
CA ARG A 179 17.11 6.75 -25.41
C ARG A 179 17.13 6.02 -24.07
N THR A 180 18.32 5.94 -23.47
CA THR A 180 18.48 5.42 -22.11
C THR A 180 17.97 6.43 -21.08
N ASP A 181 17.39 5.92 -20.00
CA ASP A 181 16.95 6.72 -18.86
C ASP A 181 17.33 6.00 -17.56
N PRO A 182 18.20 6.54 -16.69
CA PRO A 182 18.57 5.85 -15.45
C PRO A 182 17.38 5.50 -14.56
N LEU A 183 16.26 6.24 -14.66
CA LEU A 183 15.04 5.92 -13.91
C LEU A 183 14.32 4.69 -14.46
N HIS A 184 14.43 4.42 -15.78
CA HIS A 184 13.89 3.20 -16.38
C HIS A 184 14.52 1.95 -15.75
N ASP A 185 15.82 2.00 -15.50
CA ASP A 185 16.59 0.84 -15.05
C ASP A 185 16.29 0.42 -13.60
N VAL A 186 15.57 1.25 -12.85
CA VAL A 186 15.17 0.99 -11.47
C VAL A 186 13.67 0.80 -11.27
N ILE A 187 12.86 0.80 -12.34
CA ILE A 187 11.39 0.62 -12.24
C ILE A 187 11.03 -0.69 -11.53
N ASP A 188 11.70 -1.79 -11.87
CA ASP A 188 11.46 -3.12 -11.28
C ASP A 188 12.07 -3.30 -9.89
N ARG A 189 13.03 -2.46 -9.52
CA ARG A 189 13.64 -2.44 -8.19
C ARG A 189 12.90 -1.52 -7.22
N ARG A 190 12.03 -0.65 -7.75
CA ARG A 190 11.25 0.30 -6.95
C ARG A 190 10.14 -0.45 -6.22
N HIS A 191 10.29 -0.55 -4.91
CA HIS A 191 9.29 -1.12 -4.01
C HIS A 191 9.01 -0.19 -2.84
N THR A 192 7.78 -0.21 -2.34
CA THR A 192 7.42 0.48 -1.09
C THR A 192 8.10 -0.25 0.08
N ASN A 193 8.95 0.44 0.86
CA ASN A 193 9.71 -0.18 1.94
C ASN A 193 9.11 0.09 3.33
N ARG A 194 8.31 -0.85 3.82
CA ARG A 194 7.69 -0.82 5.15
C ARG A 194 8.58 -1.37 6.27
N GLY A 195 9.82 -1.75 5.95
CA GLY A 195 10.79 -2.26 6.91
C GLY A 195 11.41 -1.15 7.77
N PRO A 196 12.23 -1.51 8.77
CA PRO A 196 13.01 -0.54 9.52
C PRO A 196 14.09 0.09 8.65
N PHE A 197 14.39 1.36 8.92
CA PHE A 197 15.52 2.07 8.34
C PHE A 197 16.67 2.23 9.36
N LEU A 198 17.90 2.33 8.86
CA LEU A 198 19.09 2.58 9.67
C LEU A 198 19.05 4.00 10.25
N THR A 199 19.60 4.16 11.45
CA THR A 199 19.79 5.47 12.07
C THR A 199 20.79 6.31 11.27
N GLY A 200 20.48 7.59 11.08
CA GLY A 200 21.36 8.56 10.43
C GLY A 200 20.63 9.42 9.41
N PRO A 201 21.23 10.52 8.97
CA PRO A 201 20.63 11.39 7.96
C PRO A 201 20.65 10.72 6.58
N VAL A 202 19.68 11.12 5.75
CA VAL A 202 19.68 10.85 4.31
C VAL A 202 19.84 12.16 3.56
N ASP A 203 20.59 12.12 2.46
CA ASP A 203 20.70 13.26 1.55
C ASP A 203 19.43 13.34 0.68
N VAL A 204 18.48 14.17 1.10
CA VAL A 204 17.23 14.39 0.38
C VAL A 204 17.43 15.17 -0.93
N SER A 205 18.58 15.83 -1.12
CA SER A 205 18.88 16.54 -2.37
C SER A 205 19.10 15.58 -3.54
N ALA A 206 19.58 14.37 -3.28
CA ALA A 206 19.67 13.29 -4.27
C ALA A 206 18.29 12.90 -4.84
N LEU A 207 17.22 13.14 -4.07
CA LEU A 207 15.83 12.85 -4.41
C LEU A 207 15.12 14.02 -5.11
N ALA A 208 15.80 15.17 -5.26
CA ALA A 208 15.21 16.37 -5.80
C ALA A 208 14.71 16.15 -7.24
N VAL A 209 13.43 16.47 -7.43
CA VAL A 209 12.78 16.56 -8.73
C VAL A 209 12.11 17.94 -8.75
N PRO A 210 12.37 18.78 -9.76
CA PRO A 210 11.66 20.04 -9.89
C PRO A 210 10.14 19.79 -9.95
N PRO A 211 9.35 20.30 -9.00
CA PRO A 211 7.91 20.15 -9.07
C PRO A 211 7.36 20.98 -10.24
N PRO A 212 6.32 20.51 -10.94
CA PRO A 212 5.63 21.33 -11.93
C PRO A 212 4.90 22.50 -11.24
N PRO A 213 4.45 23.51 -12.01
CA PRO A 213 3.71 24.64 -11.46
C PRO A 213 2.49 24.20 -10.61
N GLY A 214 2.29 24.83 -9.46
CA GLY A 214 1.19 24.51 -8.53
C GLY A 214 1.49 23.40 -7.52
N LEU A 215 2.65 22.75 -7.62
CA LEU A 215 3.12 21.72 -6.69
C LEU A 215 4.37 22.18 -5.93
N ALA A 216 4.49 21.76 -4.68
CA ALA A 216 5.72 21.89 -3.91
C ALA A 216 6.04 20.58 -3.18
N LEU A 217 7.33 20.30 -3.00
CA LEU A 217 7.82 19.18 -2.19
C LEU A 217 8.57 19.74 -0.99
N HIS A 218 8.05 19.49 0.20
CA HIS A 218 8.65 19.91 1.46
C HIS A 218 9.32 18.73 2.16
N TRP A 219 10.54 18.93 2.63
CA TRP A 219 11.27 17.96 3.43
C TRP A 219 11.22 18.34 4.90
N ILE A 220 10.80 17.40 5.74
CA ILE A 220 10.84 17.51 7.19
C ILE A 220 11.99 16.64 7.69
N THR A 221 13.14 17.28 7.91
CA THR A 221 14.39 16.64 8.36
C THR A 221 14.70 16.91 9.82
N ASP A 222 14.23 18.05 10.36
CA ASP A 222 14.57 18.48 11.71
C ASP A 222 13.92 17.57 12.77
N PRO A 223 14.63 17.23 13.86
CA PRO A 223 14.16 16.23 14.82
C PRO A 223 12.78 16.51 15.42
N GLN A 224 12.50 17.77 15.78
CA GLN A 224 11.25 18.16 16.42
C GLN A 224 10.03 18.03 15.49
N PRO A 225 9.96 18.70 14.31
CA PRO A 225 8.83 18.54 13.41
C PRO A 225 8.72 17.11 12.85
N ARG A 226 9.84 16.38 12.70
CA ARG A 226 9.83 14.96 12.32
C ARG A 226 9.13 14.09 13.39
N ALA A 227 9.44 14.32 14.67
CA ALA A 227 8.77 13.62 15.76
C ALA A 227 7.27 13.99 15.84
N ALA A 228 6.93 15.27 15.64
CA ALA A 228 5.54 15.74 15.63
C ALA A 228 4.71 15.12 14.49
N LEU A 229 5.26 15.05 13.27
CA LEU A 229 4.62 14.34 12.17
C LEU A 229 4.50 12.84 12.47
N GLY A 230 5.51 12.24 13.11
CA GLY A 230 5.46 10.86 13.58
C GLY A 230 4.26 10.60 14.50
N THR A 231 4.05 11.44 15.52
CA THR A 231 2.88 11.34 16.40
C THR A 231 1.57 11.51 15.62
N LEU A 232 1.49 12.50 14.73
CA LEU A 232 0.31 12.75 13.91
C LEU A 232 -0.05 11.54 13.02
N LEU A 233 0.96 10.87 12.45
CA LEU A 233 0.80 9.67 11.63
C LEU A 233 0.30 8.46 12.42
N VAL A 234 0.69 8.33 13.69
CA VAL A 234 0.20 7.28 14.60
C VAL A 234 -1.26 7.56 14.98
N ASP A 235 -1.57 8.80 15.40
CA ASP A 235 -2.93 9.20 15.75
C ASP A 235 -3.91 9.01 14.58
N ALA A 236 -3.46 9.28 13.36
CA ALA A 236 -4.27 9.11 12.15
C ALA A 236 -4.54 7.63 11.85
N ALA A 237 -3.54 6.76 12.03
CA ALA A 237 -3.73 5.31 11.90
C ALA A 237 -4.72 4.78 12.95
N GLU A 238 -4.60 5.23 14.20
CA GLU A 238 -5.54 4.87 15.27
C GLU A 238 -6.96 5.37 15.00
N ALA A 239 -7.11 6.59 14.47
CA ALA A 239 -8.42 7.12 14.09
C ALA A 239 -9.06 6.36 12.92
N LEU A 240 -8.27 5.99 11.91
CA LEU A 240 -8.74 5.21 10.76
C LEU A 240 -9.21 3.83 11.21
N CYS A 241 -8.45 3.14 12.06
CA CYS A 241 -8.84 1.83 12.57
C CYS A 241 -10.04 1.86 13.54
N ARG A 242 -10.28 3.00 14.21
CA ARG A 242 -11.48 3.21 15.05
C ARG A 242 -12.74 3.48 14.23
N ASP A 243 -12.61 4.06 13.03
CA ASP A 243 -13.71 4.20 12.09
C ASP A 243 -13.97 2.85 11.42
N GLU A 244 -15.06 2.18 11.82
CA GLU A 244 -15.35 0.82 11.39
C GLU A 244 -15.43 0.68 9.87
N GLN A 245 -16.06 1.64 9.18
CA GLN A 245 -16.20 1.58 7.72
C GLN A 245 -14.86 1.81 7.03
N GLN A 246 -14.04 2.78 7.49
CA GLN A 246 -12.70 2.96 6.92
C GLN A 246 -11.81 1.74 7.15
N SER A 247 -11.87 1.13 8.33
CA SER A 247 -11.12 -0.10 8.61
C SER A 247 -11.56 -1.26 7.70
N ILE A 248 -12.88 -1.41 7.45
CA ILE A 248 -13.41 -2.41 6.51
C ILE A 248 -12.87 -2.17 5.10
N ASP A 249 -12.99 -0.95 4.59
CA ASP A 249 -12.57 -0.60 3.23
C ASP A 249 -11.04 -0.72 3.04
N ASN A 250 -10.27 -0.36 4.07
CA ASN A 250 -8.82 -0.55 4.13
C ASN A 250 -8.43 -2.04 4.06
N PHE A 251 -9.14 -2.89 4.81
CA PHE A 251 -8.85 -4.33 4.87
C PHE A 251 -9.31 -5.09 3.62
N ALA A 252 -10.31 -4.58 2.88
CA ALA A 252 -10.82 -5.20 1.65
C ALA A 252 -9.74 -5.39 0.56
N TRP A 253 -8.65 -4.61 0.62
CA TRP A 253 -7.52 -4.72 -0.29
C TRP A 253 -6.39 -5.62 0.21
N PHE A 254 -6.53 -6.30 1.35
CA PHE A 254 -5.56 -7.29 1.80
C PHE A 254 -5.81 -8.64 1.10
N ARG A 255 -4.73 -9.31 0.68
CA ARG A 255 -4.74 -10.69 0.17
C ARG A 255 -4.02 -11.57 1.18
N ALA A 256 -4.76 -12.45 1.82
CA ALA A 256 -4.28 -13.25 2.93
C ALA A 256 -3.65 -14.57 2.48
N THR A 257 -4.01 -15.08 1.30
CA THR A 257 -3.51 -16.35 0.76
C THR A 257 -2.78 -16.18 -0.58
N ASN A 258 -1.90 -17.12 -0.94
CA ASN A 258 -1.24 -17.07 -2.25
C ASN A 258 -2.27 -17.22 -3.38
N ASP A 259 -3.31 -18.03 -3.20
CA ASP A 259 -4.40 -18.17 -4.17
C ASP A 259 -5.10 -16.83 -4.47
N GLU A 260 -5.40 -16.03 -3.45
CA GLU A 260 -5.93 -14.67 -3.63
C GLU A 260 -4.93 -13.78 -4.38
N VAL A 261 -3.64 -13.87 -4.03
CA VAL A 261 -2.56 -13.12 -4.69
C VAL A 261 -2.48 -13.46 -6.18
N GLN A 262 -2.47 -14.75 -6.55
CA GLN A 262 -2.34 -15.18 -7.95
C GLN A 262 -3.60 -14.90 -8.77
N ARG A 263 -4.78 -14.98 -8.13
CA ARG A 263 -6.09 -14.72 -8.76
C ARG A 263 -6.30 -13.23 -9.03
N HIS A 264 -6.18 -12.40 -8.00
CA HIS A 264 -6.50 -10.98 -8.10
C HIS A 264 -5.34 -10.14 -8.65
N ARG A 265 -4.10 -10.55 -8.36
CA ARG A 265 -2.86 -9.89 -8.79
C ARG A 265 -2.79 -8.41 -8.39
N ASP A 266 -3.36 -8.10 -7.24
CA ASP A 266 -3.46 -6.76 -6.67
C ASP A 266 -3.46 -6.81 -5.14
N GLY A 267 -3.66 -5.66 -4.50
CA GLY A 267 -3.82 -5.60 -3.05
C GLY A 267 -2.50 -5.65 -2.27
N LEU A 268 -2.64 -5.46 -0.96
CA LEU A 268 -1.60 -5.61 0.04
C LEU A 268 -1.39 -7.08 0.37
N VAL A 269 -0.13 -7.47 0.60
CA VAL A 269 0.27 -8.85 0.91
C VAL A 269 1.24 -8.84 2.08
N LEU A 270 1.30 -9.92 2.87
CA LEU A 270 2.23 -10.03 4.00
C LEU A 270 3.69 -9.75 3.62
N ASP A 271 4.14 -10.23 2.45
CA ASP A 271 5.48 -10.00 1.92
C ASP A 271 5.82 -8.50 1.72
N GLY A 272 4.79 -7.66 1.52
CA GLY A 272 4.92 -6.21 1.35
C GLY A 272 4.89 -5.40 2.65
N GLN A 273 4.79 -6.06 3.82
CA GLN A 273 4.62 -5.40 5.13
C GLN A 273 5.94 -5.14 5.87
N GLY A 274 7.10 -5.40 5.26
CA GLY A 274 8.41 -5.06 5.83
C GLY A 274 8.89 -5.96 6.97
N LEU A 275 8.28 -7.14 7.11
CA LEU A 275 8.70 -8.19 8.04
C LEU A 275 10.10 -8.71 7.68
N SER A 276 10.87 -9.10 8.70
CA SER A 276 12.11 -9.87 8.48
C SER A 276 11.78 -11.26 7.90
N PRO A 277 12.76 -11.95 7.27
CA PRO A 277 12.52 -13.29 6.73
C PRO A 277 11.94 -14.28 7.76
N VAL A 278 12.40 -14.21 9.01
CA VAL A 278 11.92 -15.07 10.10
C VAL A 278 10.49 -14.71 10.51
N GLU A 279 10.21 -13.42 10.76
CA GLU A 279 8.85 -12.95 11.10
C GLU A 279 7.84 -13.31 10.00
N LEU A 280 8.22 -13.12 8.74
CA LEU A 280 7.37 -13.46 7.61
C LEU A 280 7.14 -14.98 7.51
N GLY A 281 8.18 -15.79 7.68
CA GLY A 281 8.06 -17.25 7.67
C GLY A 281 7.09 -17.73 8.75
N VAL A 282 7.17 -17.18 9.96
CA VAL A 282 6.22 -17.48 11.05
C VAL A 282 4.82 -16.98 10.71
N ALA A 283 4.68 -15.73 10.23
CA ALA A 283 3.38 -15.14 9.90
C ALA A 283 2.63 -15.93 8.82
N LYS A 284 3.33 -16.45 7.81
CA LYS A 284 2.76 -17.27 6.73
C LYS A 284 2.26 -18.64 7.19
N LEU A 285 2.73 -19.14 8.34
CA LEU A 285 2.25 -20.39 8.93
C LEU A 285 1.01 -20.21 9.80
N LEU A 286 0.68 -18.98 10.18
CA LEU A 286 -0.51 -18.66 10.95
C LEU A 286 -1.75 -18.57 10.04
N PRO A 287 -2.98 -18.74 10.59
CA PRO A 287 -4.20 -18.47 9.83
C PRO A 287 -4.23 -17.03 9.29
N ALA A 288 -5.04 -16.81 8.24
CA ALA A 288 -5.33 -15.48 7.73
C ALA A 288 -5.70 -14.53 8.88
N SER A 289 -5.06 -13.36 8.91
CA SER A 289 -5.29 -12.37 9.97
C SER A 289 -6.68 -11.77 9.85
N SER A 290 -7.39 -11.62 10.98
CA SER A 290 -8.63 -10.84 11.00
C SER A 290 -8.34 -9.35 10.75
N ARG A 291 -9.35 -8.60 10.30
CA ARG A 291 -9.28 -7.13 10.18
C ARG A 291 -8.71 -6.47 11.42
N THR A 292 -9.28 -6.78 12.59
CA THR A 292 -8.85 -6.18 13.87
C THR A 292 -7.42 -6.55 14.27
N ALA A 293 -6.93 -7.74 13.89
CA ALA A 293 -5.52 -8.10 14.07
C ALA A 293 -4.62 -7.31 13.10
N GLY A 294 -5.05 -7.12 11.86
CA GLY A 294 -4.38 -6.28 10.87
C GLY A 294 -4.32 -4.81 11.27
N ASP A 295 -5.40 -4.25 11.82
CA ASP A 295 -5.46 -2.89 12.36
C ASP A 295 -4.43 -2.69 13.47
N ARG A 296 -4.43 -3.56 14.49
CA ARG A 296 -3.45 -3.50 15.60
C ARG A 296 -2.02 -3.62 15.08
N PHE A 297 -1.77 -4.57 14.19
CA PHE A 297 -0.47 -4.73 13.56
C PHE A 297 -0.04 -3.45 12.83
N TRP A 298 -0.92 -2.81 12.05
CA TRP A 298 -0.57 -1.60 11.32
C TRP A 298 -0.29 -0.41 12.25
N ILE A 299 -1.07 -0.24 13.33
CA ILE A 299 -0.83 0.78 14.36
C ILE A 299 0.54 0.57 15.01
N ASP A 300 0.82 -0.65 15.50
CA ASP A 300 2.07 -0.98 16.19
C ASP A 300 3.27 -0.80 15.25
N ARG A 301 3.16 -1.24 13.99
CA ARG A 301 4.22 -1.01 12.99
C ARG A 301 4.41 0.47 12.67
N THR A 302 3.34 1.26 12.63
CA THR A 302 3.42 2.71 12.42
C THR A 302 4.10 3.40 13.58
N ARG A 303 3.87 2.97 14.82
CA ARG A 303 4.52 3.51 16.02
C ARG A 303 5.99 3.07 16.12
N ASP A 304 6.23 1.77 16.05
CA ASP A 304 7.50 1.18 16.50
C ASP A 304 8.54 1.02 15.36
N VAL A 305 8.12 1.15 14.10
CA VAL A 305 8.99 0.98 12.92
C VAL A 305 8.85 2.15 11.95
N HIS A 306 7.67 2.26 11.35
CA HIS A 306 7.01 3.48 10.88
C HIS A 306 7.77 4.79 11.10
N THR A 307 7.38 5.42 12.20
CA THR A 307 7.78 6.76 12.55
C THR A 307 9.09 6.77 13.35
N ALA A 308 9.33 5.72 14.14
CA ALA A 308 10.55 5.53 14.93
C ALA A 308 11.84 5.46 14.10
N THR A 309 11.78 4.95 12.87
CA THR A 309 12.98 4.81 11.99
C THR A 309 13.01 5.78 10.82
N ALA A 310 12.03 6.68 10.67
CA ALA A 310 12.03 7.64 9.57
C ALA A 310 13.25 8.59 9.67
N ALA A 311 14.07 8.65 8.62
CA ALA A 311 15.19 9.58 8.57
C ALA A 311 14.70 10.99 8.22
N ALA A 312 13.75 11.09 7.29
CA ALA A 312 13.03 12.31 6.94
C ALA A 312 11.62 11.97 6.40
N TYR A 313 10.75 12.97 6.35
CA TYR A 313 9.48 12.89 5.61
C TYR A 313 9.50 13.86 4.43
N GLY A 314 8.90 13.43 3.31
CA GLY A 314 8.53 14.30 2.20
C GLY A 314 7.02 14.51 2.20
N VAL A 315 6.60 15.76 2.01
CA VAL A 315 5.19 16.14 1.88
C VAL A 315 5.02 16.91 0.58
N ILE A 316 4.15 16.41 -0.30
CA ILE A 316 3.75 17.13 -1.50
C ILE A 316 2.55 18.00 -1.14
N THR A 317 2.66 19.31 -1.38
CA THR A 317 1.59 20.27 -1.15
C THR A 317 1.13 20.92 -2.45
N VAL A 318 -0.10 21.43 -2.42
CA VAL A 318 -0.80 22.02 -3.55
C VAL A 318 -1.58 23.25 -3.13
N ALA A 319 -1.90 24.13 -4.08
CA ALA A 319 -2.78 25.26 -3.82
C ALA A 319 -4.25 24.82 -3.67
N ASP A 320 -4.69 23.87 -4.51
CA ASP A 320 -6.04 23.31 -4.48
C ASP A 320 -5.95 21.78 -4.48
N PRO A 321 -6.32 21.09 -3.37
CA PRO A 321 -6.33 19.64 -3.31
C PRO A 321 -7.44 19.01 -4.16
N ASP A 322 -8.41 19.76 -4.68
CA ASP A 322 -9.51 19.27 -5.52
C ASP A 322 -9.20 19.33 -7.03
N ASP A 323 -8.13 20.02 -7.42
CA ASP A 323 -7.69 20.04 -8.82
C ASP A 323 -7.13 18.66 -9.23
N ARG A 324 -7.93 17.95 -10.03
CA ARG A 324 -7.59 16.62 -10.55
C ARG A 324 -6.33 16.59 -11.41
N ARG A 325 -6.05 17.67 -12.16
CA ARG A 325 -4.82 17.76 -12.97
C ARG A 325 -3.62 17.84 -12.05
N ILE A 326 -3.69 18.66 -11.01
CA ILE A 326 -2.64 18.77 -9.99
C ILE A 326 -2.41 17.42 -9.29
N ARG A 327 -3.47 16.66 -8.98
CA ARG A 327 -3.34 15.30 -8.40
C ARG A 327 -2.57 14.35 -9.32
N LEU A 328 -2.88 14.36 -10.62
CA LEU A 328 -2.16 13.55 -11.62
C LEU A 328 -0.69 13.98 -11.72
N ASP A 329 -0.41 15.27 -11.81
CA ASP A 329 0.96 15.79 -11.85
C ASP A 329 1.73 15.49 -10.55
N ALA A 330 1.07 15.48 -9.40
CA ALA A 330 1.66 15.09 -8.12
C ALA A 330 2.04 13.61 -8.11
N GLY A 331 1.21 12.75 -8.70
CA GLY A 331 1.53 11.34 -8.93
C GLY A 331 2.77 11.15 -9.79
N ARG A 332 2.89 11.92 -10.87
CA ARG A 332 4.07 11.88 -11.74
C ARG A 332 5.33 12.33 -11.01
N LEU A 333 5.24 13.41 -10.23
CA LEU A 333 6.32 13.89 -9.37
C LEU A 333 6.73 12.82 -8.33
N LEU A 334 5.76 12.26 -7.61
CA LEU A 334 5.97 11.23 -6.60
C LEU A 334 6.68 10.00 -7.18
N GLN A 335 6.25 9.55 -8.36
CA GLN A 335 6.87 8.41 -9.02
C GLN A 335 8.34 8.67 -9.36
N ARG A 336 8.67 9.87 -9.88
CA ARG A 336 10.08 10.26 -10.11
C ARG A 336 10.88 10.28 -8.81
N VAL A 337 10.33 10.84 -7.74
CA VAL A 337 10.98 10.87 -6.42
C VAL A 337 11.25 9.45 -5.91
N HIS A 338 10.29 8.52 -6.04
CA HIS A 338 10.48 7.12 -5.63
C HIS A 338 11.51 6.39 -6.48
N LEU A 339 11.53 6.63 -7.80
CA LEU A 339 12.57 6.07 -8.68
C LEU A 339 13.95 6.63 -8.35
N ARG A 340 14.09 7.94 -8.09
CA ARG A 340 15.36 8.54 -7.64
C ARG A 340 15.81 8.00 -6.28
N ALA A 341 14.89 7.79 -5.35
CA ALA A 341 15.20 7.15 -4.07
C ALA A 341 15.74 5.74 -4.28
N THR A 342 15.09 4.96 -5.13
CA THR A 342 15.54 3.61 -5.48
C THR A 342 16.93 3.63 -6.13
N LEU A 343 17.18 4.56 -7.05
CA LEU A 343 18.49 4.73 -7.70
C LEU A 343 19.60 5.10 -6.69
N ALA A 344 19.27 5.91 -5.68
CA ALA A 344 20.18 6.30 -4.61
C ALA A 344 20.32 5.28 -3.47
N GLY A 345 19.65 4.11 -3.55
CA GLY A 345 19.64 3.12 -2.47
C GLY A 345 18.88 3.58 -1.22
N ILE A 346 17.99 4.56 -1.37
CA ILE A 346 17.13 5.09 -0.31
C ILE A 346 15.76 4.41 -0.39
N GLY A 347 15.30 3.85 0.73
CA GLY A 347 13.96 3.30 0.86
C GLY A 347 12.93 4.42 0.99
N LEU A 348 11.76 4.23 0.37
CA LEU A 348 10.62 5.14 0.48
C LEU A 348 9.35 4.37 0.83
N HIS A 349 8.54 4.94 1.74
CA HIS A 349 7.23 4.43 2.13
C HIS A 349 6.19 5.55 2.12
N HIS A 350 5.17 5.41 1.28
CA HIS A 350 3.98 6.26 1.27
C HIS A 350 3.19 6.13 2.57
N MET A 351 2.78 7.25 3.15
CA MET A 351 2.14 7.32 4.48
C MET A 351 1.02 8.37 4.47
N ASN A 352 -0.09 8.06 3.82
CA ASN A 352 -1.16 9.02 3.54
C ASN A 352 -2.27 9.05 4.60
N GLN A 353 -2.17 8.30 5.70
CA GLN A 353 -3.26 8.18 6.66
C GLN A 353 -3.74 9.51 7.27
N VAL A 354 -2.88 10.54 7.34
CA VAL A 354 -3.29 11.88 7.79
C VAL A 354 -4.22 12.53 6.76
N THR A 355 -3.88 12.47 5.47
CA THR A 355 -4.74 13.00 4.39
C THR A 355 -6.01 12.17 4.21
N GLU A 356 -5.94 10.84 4.35
CA GLU A 356 -7.13 9.97 4.37
C GLU A 356 -8.10 10.35 5.51
N ARG A 357 -7.55 10.72 6.68
CA ARG A 357 -8.35 11.21 7.80
C ARG A 357 -8.93 12.60 7.58
N ILE A 358 -8.20 13.51 6.94
CA ILE A 358 -8.71 14.83 6.54
C ILE A 358 -9.89 14.67 5.57
N ASP A 359 -9.72 13.84 4.54
CA ASP A 359 -10.74 13.57 3.53
C ASP A 359 -11.98 12.95 4.17
N ARG A 360 -11.79 12.02 5.12
CA ARG A 360 -12.89 11.40 5.86
C ARG A 360 -13.65 12.37 6.75
N GLU A 361 -12.94 13.23 7.49
CA GLU A 361 -13.58 14.24 8.35
C GLU A 361 -14.44 15.20 7.53
N ALA A 362 -13.92 15.65 6.38
CA ALA A 362 -14.67 16.47 5.44
C ALA A 362 -15.90 15.73 4.88
N ALA A 363 -15.73 14.48 4.43
CA ALA A 363 -16.81 13.69 3.83
C ALA A 363 -17.95 13.37 4.82
N THR A 364 -17.66 13.27 6.11
CA THR A 364 -18.67 13.02 7.15
C THR A 364 -19.15 14.29 7.85
N GLY A 365 -18.59 15.47 7.54
CA GLY A 365 -18.85 16.71 8.28
C GLY A 365 -18.39 16.65 9.75
N ALA A 366 -17.41 15.81 10.07
CA ALA A 366 -16.85 15.69 11.41
C ALA A 366 -15.92 16.88 11.72
N THR A 367 -15.63 17.09 13.00
CA THR A 367 -14.71 18.15 13.43
C THR A 367 -13.33 17.96 12.80
N PRO A 368 -12.80 18.96 12.06
CA PRO A 368 -11.47 18.88 11.46
C PRO A 368 -10.38 18.80 12.53
N THR A 369 -9.81 17.62 12.74
CA THR A 369 -8.80 17.37 13.78
C THR A 369 -7.41 17.21 13.16
N PHE A 370 -7.31 16.55 12.01
CA PHE A 370 -6.01 16.27 11.38
C PHE A 370 -5.50 17.41 10.51
N GLY A 371 -6.39 18.11 9.80
CA GLY A 371 -6.05 19.21 8.89
C GLY A 371 -5.24 20.32 9.56
N PRO A 372 -5.76 20.94 10.64
CA PRO A 372 -5.05 21.99 11.36
C PRO A 372 -3.70 21.54 11.94
N ARG A 373 -3.64 20.30 12.48
CA ARG A 373 -2.41 19.73 13.04
C ARG A 373 -1.34 19.49 11.96
N PHE A 374 -1.75 19.09 10.77
CA PHE A 374 -0.82 18.89 9.66
C PHE A 374 -0.34 20.21 9.08
N ALA A 375 -1.24 21.19 8.89
CA ALA A 375 -0.90 22.52 8.41
C ALA A 375 0.13 23.23 9.30
N ALA A 376 0.09 23.02 10.62
CA ALA A 376 1.07 23.56 11.57
C ALA A 376 2.52 23.05 11.37
N LEU A 377 2.70 21.97 10.59
CA LEU A 377 4.01 21.39 10.28
C LEU A 377 4.54 21.81 8.89
N LEU A 378 3.77 22.62 8.16
CA LEU A 378 4.02 22.96 6.76
C LEU A 378 4.09 24.49 6.58
N PRO A 379 4.74 24.98 5.51
CA PRO A 379 4.68 26.39 5.16
C PRO A 379 3.23 26.86 4.90
N ALA A 380 2.95 28.12 5.22
CA ALA A 380 1.62 28.70 5.05
C ALA A 380 1.15 28.66 3.58
N GLY A 381 -0.14 28.39 3.37
CA GLY A 381 -0.80 28.43 2.06
C GLY A 381 -0.69 27.16 1.20
N GLY A 382 0.00 26.11 1.67
CA GLY A 382 0.05 24.80 1.00
C GLY A 382 -0.89 23.79 1.66
N HIS A 383 -1.72 23.12 0.86
CA HIS A 383 -2.56 22.01 1.31
C HIS A 383 -1.81 20.68 1.13
N PRO A 384 -1.66 19.83 2.16
CA PRO A 384 -0.98 18.55 2.03
C PRO A 384 -1.78 17.61 1.13
N LEU A 385 -1.15 17.12 0.08
CA LEU A 385 -1.74 16.15 -0.84
C LEU A 385 -1.29 14.72 -0.53
N LEU A 386 0.01 14.52 -0.28
CA LEU A 386 0.62 13.20 -0.09
C LEU A 386 1.79 13.29 0.88
N THR A 387 2.04 12.21 1.60
CA THR A 387 3.18 12.12 2.53
C THR A 387 3.90 10.80 2.35
N PHE A 388 5.22 10.82 2.54
CA PHE A 388 6.04 9.62 2.56
C PHE A 388 7.21 9.79 3.52
N ARG A 389 7.74 8.68 4.03
CA ARG A 389 9.01 8.65 4.76
C ARG A 389 10.12 8.11 3.88
N VAL A 390 11.35 8.53 4.17
CA VAL A 390 12.57 8.02 3.56
C VAL A 390 13.61 7.62 4.61
N GLY A 391 14.51 6.72 4.22
CA GLY A 391 15.64 6.29 5.05
C GLY A 391 16.48 5.23 4.36
N ARG A 392 17.65 4.93 4.93
CA ARG A 392 18.49 3.83 4.43
C ARG A 392 17.88 2.50 4.88
N PRO A 393 17.45 1.62 3.97
CA PRO A 393 16.74 0.41 4.35
C PRO A 393 17.67 -0.59 5.05
N VAL A 394 17.21 -1.19 6.16
CA VAL A 394 17.89 -2.35 6.78
C VAL A 394 17.78 -3.59 5.87
N ARG A 395 16.74 -3.63 5.04
CA ARG A 395 16.44 -4.70 4.09
C ARG A 395 15.65 -4.13 2.93
N ASP A 396 15.84 -4.70 1.74
CA ASP A 396 15.14 -4.25 0.55
C ASP A 396 13.62 -4.46 0.65
N GLY A 397 12.88 -3.61 -0.06
CA GLY A 397 11.46 -3.83 -0.29
C GLY A 397 11.26 -5.07 -1.18
N ARG A 398 10.12 -5.72 -1.07
CA ARG A 398 9.79 -6.90 -1.86
C ARG A 398 8.78 -6.55 -2.96
N PRO A 399 8.80 -7.28 -4.10
CA PRO A 399 7.78 -7.12 -5.12
C PRO A 399 6.41 -7.48 -4.54
N THR A 400 5.39 -6.76 -5.01
CA THR A 400 3.98 -6.98 -4.70
C THR A 400 3.24 -7.40 -5.97
N PRO A 401 2.13 -8.15 -5.90
CA PRO A 401 1.46 -8.64 -7.10
C PRO A 401 1.04 -7.52 -8.07
N ARG A 402 1.04 -7.85 -9.37
CA ARG A 402 0.71 -6.95 -10.47
C ARG A 402 -0.18 -7.64 -11.49
N ARG A 403 -1.23 -6.94 -11.92
CA ARG A 403 -2.04 -7.34 -13.07
C ARG A 403 -1.15 -7.30 -14.31
N SER A 404 -1.26 -8.29 -15.19
CA SER A 404 -0.48 -8.31 -16.43
C SER A 404 -1.00 -7.28 -17.42
N VAL A 405 -0.18 -6.89 -18.42
CA VAL A 405 -0.62 -6.01 -19.52
C VAL A 405 -1.92 -6.51 -20.16
N ALA A 406 -2.04 -7.82 -20.41
CA ALA A 406 -3.24 -8.44 -20.97
C ALA A 406 -4.52 -8.28 -20.11
N MET A 407 -4.40 -7.97 -18.81
CA MET A 407 -5.56 -7.73 -17.93
C MET A 407 -5.99 -6.27 -17.91
N VAL A 408 -5.15 -5.36 -18.40
CA VAL A 408 -5.35 -3.91 -18.25
C VAL A 408 -5.27 -3.15 -19.55
N ALA A 409 -4.83 -3.78 -20.65
CA ALA A 409 -4.65 -3.13 -21.94
C ALA A 409 -5.49 -3.81 -23.02
N ALA A 410 -6.15 -2.99 -23.82
CA ALA A 410 -6.75 -3.38 -25.10
C ALA A 410 -5.96 -2.75 -26.25
N VAL A 411 -5.83 -3.46 -27.37
CA VAL A 411 -5.25 -2.92 -28.61
C VAL A 411 -6.40 -2.62 -29.57
N THR A 412 -6.54 -1.37 -29.97
CA THR A 412 -7.52 -0.92 -30.95
C THR A 412 -6.86 -0.81 -32.32
N SER A 413 -7.57 -1.30 -33.34
CA SER A 413 -7.11 -1.32 -34.74
C SER A 413 -7.32 0.00 -35.45
#